data_AF-A0A1V2DS46-F1
#
_entry.id   AF-A0A1V2DS46-F1
#
_cell.length_a   1.000
_cell.length_b   1.000
_cell.length_c   1.000
_cell.angle_alpha   90.00
_cell.angle_beta   90.00
_cell.angle_gamma   90.00
#
_symmetry.space_group_name_H-M   'P 1'
#
loop_
_entity.id
_entity.type
_entity.pdbx_description
1 polymer ?
#
loop_
_entity_poly.entity_id
_entity_poly.type
_entity_poly.pdbx_seq_one_letter_code
_entity_poly.pdbx_strand_id
1 'polypeptide(L)'
;MIKLKTALASVALAGSIAAVSAPAMARDTINIVGSSTVYPFATVVAERFGRNTDFPTPKLESTGSGGGFKLFCAGIGAEHPDITNASRRMKSSEFEACQKNGVKEITEVKIGSDGIVIAMSKDAPKMDLTLKEIFLALAKDVPDPKGGEKVVPNPYKKWSDIDASLPNTPINVMGPPPTSGTRDAFVEIAMEGGCKQFGWIKALEKTDGAKYKTICHSMREDGPFVEAGENDNLIVQRLGQDKEVLGIFGYSFLMENEGTIKAATIEGVYPTPETIADEEYPVARSLYFYIKNAHVGVIPGIKEYAEEFTSEAAWGDNGYLVDVGLIPNPRNLRMDVAKKVRNLTPLTGNEL
;
A
#
# COMPACT_ATOMS: atom_id res chain seq x y z
N MET A 1 -18.81 -36.62 -87.15
CA MET A 1 -18.91 -37.28 -85.82
C MET A 1 -17.54 -37.81 -85.43
N ILE A 2 -17.14 -37.57 -84.18
CA ILE A 2 -16.03 -38.18 -83.41
C ILE A 2 -14.60 -37.59 -83.58
N LYS A 3 -14.02 -37.26 -82.40
CA LYS A 3 -12.61 -37.09 -81.95
C LYS A 3 -11.93 -35.73 -82.22
N LEU A 4 -11.08 -35.15 -81.37
CA LEU A 4 -10.72 -35.25 -79.93
C LEU A 4 -9.57 -34.23 -79.70
N LYS A 5 -9.36 -33.80 -78.44
CA LYS A 5 -8.16 -33.13 -77.84
C LYS A 5 -8.15 -31.60 -78.02
N THR A 6 -7.96 -30.76 -76.99
CA THR A 6 -7.09 -30.83 -75.80
C THR A 6 -7.69 -30.03 -74.64
N ALA A 7 -7.71 -30.62 -73.44
CA ALA A 7 -7.98 -29.90 -72.19
C ALA A 7 -6.66 -29.44 -71.57
N LEU A 8 -6.52 -28.15 -71.28
CA LEU A 8 -5.46 -27.62 -70.41
C LEU A 8 -5.81 -27.94 -68.96
N ALA A 9 -4.88 -28.61 -68.27
CA ALA A 9 -4.92 -28.79 -66.82
C ALA A 9 -4.33 -27.53 -66.15
N SER A 10 -5.17 -26.77 -65.46
CA SER A 10 -4.75 -25.75 -64.50
C SER A 10 -4.72 -26.39 -63.11
N VAL A 11 -3.53 -26.72 -62.61
CA VAL A 11 -3.35 -27.15 -61.21
C VAL A 11 -3.33 -25.88 -60.36
N ALA A 12 -4.45 -25.59 -59.69
CA ALA A 12 -4.51 -24.61 -58.63
C ALA A 12 -3.87 -25.22 -57.37
N LEU A 13 -2.68 -24.74 -57.01
CA LEU A 13 -2.01 -25.08 -55.75
C LEU A 13 -2.75 -24.36 -54.61
N ALA A 14 -3.63 -25.08 -53.91
CA ALA A 14 -4.25 -24.59 -52.69
C ALA A 14 -3.18 -24.57 -51.57
N GLY A 15 -2.55 -23.41 -51.37
CA GLY A 15 -1.63 -23.16 -50.26
C GLY A 15 -2.40 -23.17 -48.93
N SER A 16 -2.29 -24.26 -48.18
CA SER A 16 -2.71 -24.32 -46.78
C SER A 16 -1.71 -23.51 -45.96
N ILE A 17 -2.01 -22.24 -45.67
CA ILE A 17 -1.30 -21.49 -44.63
C ILE A 17 -1.79 -22.05 -43.30
N ALA A 18 -1.08 -23.06 -42.79
CA ALA A 18 -1.18 -23.41 -41.38
C ALA A 18 -0.65 -22.20 -40.60
N ALA A 19 -1.55 -21.44 -39.97
CA ALA A 19 -1.18 -20.45 -38.98
C ALA A 19 -0.54 -21.21 -37.81
N VAL A 20 0.79 -21.28 -37.80
CA VAL A 20 1.54 -21.74 -36.64
C VAL A 20 1.37 -20.66 -35.59
N SER A 21 0.41 -20.84 -34.68
CA SER A 21 0.35 -20.08 -33.45
C SER A 21 1.65 -20.35 -32.70
N ALA A 22 2.58 -19.39 -32.76
CA ALA A 22 3.76 -19.40 -31.91
C ALA A 22 3.28 -19.57 -30.45
N PRO A 23 3.85 -20.51 -29.67
CA PRO A 23 3.50 -20.60 -28.26
C PRO A 23 3.78 -19.23 -27.64
N ALA A 24 2.80 -18.68 -26.93
CA ALA A 24 3.01 -17.48 -26.12
C ALA A 24 4.17 -17.79 -25.18
N MET A 25 5.33 -17.21 -25.43
CA MET A 25 6.51 -17.39 -24.59
C MET A 25 6.16 -16.86 -23.22
N ALA A 26 6.08 -17.75 -22.23
CA ALA A 26 6.01 -17.34 -20.84
C ALA A 26 7.23 -16.46 -20.56
N ARG A 27 6.99 -15.28 -19.97
CA ARG A 27 8.10 -14.43 -19.52
C ARG A 27 8.87 -15.16 -18.42
N ASP A 28 10.16 -14.91 -18.34
CA ASP A 28 11.08 -15.48 -17.34
C ASP A 28 11.12 -14.69 -16.03
N THR A 29 10.46 -13.53 -16.00
CA THR A 29 10.48 -12.59 -14.88
C THR A 29 9.10 -12.44 -14.24
N ILE A 30 9.07 -12.44 -12.92
CA ILE A 30 7.86 -12.17 -12.12
C ILE A 30 7.51 -10.67 -12.24
N ASN A 31 6.25 -10.35 -12.53
CA ASN A 31 5.74 -8.99 -12.45
C ASN A 31 4.81 -8.82 -11.24
N ILE A 32 5.12 -7.83 -10.42
CA ILE A 32 4.44 -7.49 -9.18
C ILE A 32 3.91 -6.06 -9.31
N VAL A 33 2.63 -5.85 -9.03
CA VAL A 33 2.02 -4.52 -9.02
C VAL A 33 1.42 -4.20 -7.65
N GLY A 34 1.07 -2.95 -7.37
CA GLY A 34 0.10 -2.61 -6.33
C GLY A 34 0.59 -1.55 -5.36
N SER A 35 0.40 -1.80 -4.07
CA SER A 35 0.62 -0.82 -2.99
C SER A 35 2.02 -0.19 -2.99
N SER A 36 2.08 1.14 -2.96
CA SER A 36 3.32 1.92 -2.77
C SER A 36 3.96 1.69 -1.41
N THR A 37 3.18 1.23 -0.44
CA THR A 37 3.63 0.92 0.92
C THR A 37 4.38 -0.39 0.99
N VAL A 38 3.85 -1.41 0.33
CA VAL A 38 4.48 -2.73 0.32
C VAL A 38 5.70 -2.72 -0.60
N TYR A 39 5.76 -1.75 -1.53
CA TYR A 39 6.84 -1.57 -2.50
C TYR A 39 8.26 -1.61 -1.90
N PRO A 40 8.63 -0.83 -0.85
CA PRO A 40 9.95 -0.91 -0.24
C PRO A 40 10.28 -2.31 0.31
N PHE A 41 9.34 -2.97 1.00
CA PHE A 41 9.54 -4.33 1.52
C PHE A 41 9.74 -5.34 0.38
N ALA A 42 8.86 -5.31 -0.62
CA ALA A 42 8.93 -6.19 -1.78
C ALA A 42 10.19 -5.95 -2.62
N THR A 43 10.70 -4.71 -2.69
CA THR A 43 11.96 -4.38 -3.37
C THR A 43 13.13 -5.07 -2.68
N VAL A 44 13.24 -4.99 -1.35
CA VAL A 44 14.31 -5.65 -0.59
C VAL A 44 14.27 -7.17 -0.76
N VAL A 45 13.07 -7.77 -0.74
CA VAL A 45 12.90 -9.20 -0.99
C VAL A 45 13.29 -9.56 -2.43
N ALA A 46 12.83 -8.80 -3.42
CA ALA A 46 13.11 -9.05 -4.84
C ALA A 46 14.61 -8.97 -5.17
N GLU A 47 15.31 -7.97 -4.63
CA GLU A 47 16.76 -7.83 -4.81
C GLU A 47 17.53 -8.99 -4.15
N ARG A 48 17.15 -9.37 -2.93
CA ARG A 48 17.75 -10.52 -2.24
C ARG A 48 17.48 -11.82 -2.98
N PHE A 49 16.26 -12.02 -3.46
CA PHE A 49 15.85 -13.17 -4.25
C PHE A 49 16.67 -13.27 -5.55
N GLY A 50 16.74 -12.20 -6.34
CA GLY A 50 17.51 -12.20 -7.60
C GLY A 50 19.02 -12.31 -7.40
N ARG A 51 19.54 -11.91 -6.22
CA ARG A 51 20.96 -12.07 -5.88
C ARG A 51 21.31 -13.47 -5.37
N ASN A 52 20.39 -14.10 -4.64
CA ASN A 52 20.66 -15.35 -3.91
C ASN A 52 20.14 -16.60 -4.65
N THR A 53 19.48 -16.43 -5.80
CA THR A 53 18.93 -17.52 -6.61
C THR A 53 19.32 -17.37 -8.07
N ASP A 54 19.01 -18.37 -8.89
CA ASP A 54 19.22 -18.32 -10.35
C ASP A 54 18.05 -17.63 -11.08
N PHE A 55 17.02 -17.16 -10.37
CA PHE A 55 15.87 -16.48 -10.96
C PHE A 55 16.15 -14.99 -11.19
N PRO A 56 15.62 -14.39 -12.27
CA PRO A 56 15.69 -12.94 -12.46
C PRO A 56 15.02 -12.16 -11.31
N THR A 57 15.57 -10.99 -11.00
CA THR A 57 14.94 -10.05 -10.06
C THR A 57 13.52 -9.70 -10.53
N PRO A 58 12.48 -9.87 -9.68
CA PRO A 58 11.12 -9.46 -9.99
C PRO A 58 11.02 -8.00 -10.43
N LYS A 59 10.08 -7.70 -11.33
CA LYS A 59 9.75 -6.33 -11.73
C LYS A 59 8.61 -5.82 -10.87
N LEU A 60 8.81 -4.69 -10.20
CA LEU A 60 7.83 -4.07 -9.32
C LEU A 60 7.30 -2.78 -9.93
N GLU A 61 5.99 -2.56 -9.84
CA GLU A 61 5.33 -1.32 -10.24
C GLU A 61 4.33 -0.85 -9.17
N SER A 62 4.50 0.38 -8.70
CA SER A 62 3.56 0.99 -7.76
C SER A 62 2.34 1.52 -8.52
N THR A 63 1.18 0.92 -8.25
CA THR A 63 -0.12 1.27 -8.88
C THR A 63 -1.23 1.56 -7.87
N GLY A 64 -0.90 1.52 -6.57
CA GLY A 64 -1.85 1.56 -5.46
C GLY A 64 -2.61 0.23 -5.31
N SER A 65 -3.10 -0.08 -4.11
CA SER A 65 -3.76 -1.37 -3.83
C SER A 65 -4.95 -1.65 -4.77
N GLY A 66 -5.83 -0.66 -4.97
CA GLY A 66 -6.99 -0.81 -5.86
C GLY A 66 -6.62 -0.93 -7.35
N GLY A 67 -5.60 -0.18 -7.80
CA GLY A 67 -5.07 -0.29 -9.17
C GLY A 67 -4.42 -1.65 -9.40
N GLY A 68 -3.62 -2.11 -8.43
CA GLY A 68 -2.99 -3.43 -8.43
C GLY A 68 -3.99 -4.56 -8.54
N PHE A 69 -5.05 -4.58 -7.71
CA PHE A 69 -6.11 -5.58 -7.82
C PHE A 69 -6.81 -5.55 -9.19
N LYS A 70 -7.08 -4.36 -9.75
CA LYS A 70 -7.69 -4.24 -11.08
C LYS A 70 -6.83 -4.88 -12.17
N LEU A 71 -5.51 -4.65 -12.14
CA LEU A 71 -4.57 -5.24 -13.10
C LEU A 71 -4.39 -6.75 -12.87
N PHE A 72 -4.25 -7.17 -11.62
CA PHE A 72 -4.11 -8.56 -11.22
C PHE A 72 -5.33 -9.40 -11.60
N CYS A 73 -6.54 -8.90 -11.33
CA CYS A 73 -7.80 -9.58 -11.62
C CYS A 73 -8.22 -9.50 -13.10
N ALA A 74 -7.43 -8.90 -14.00
CA ALA A 74 -7.82 -8.74 -15.39
C ALA A 74 -7.76 -10.04 -16.22
N GLY A 75 -7.02 -11.06 -15.76
CA GLY A 75 -6.94 -12.37 -16.43
C GLY A 75 -5.74 -13.21 -15.96
N ILE A 76 -5.52 -14.36 -16.63
CA ILE A 76 -4.47 -15.36 -16.32
C ILE A 76 -3.37 -15.49 -17.39
N GLY A 77 -3.38 -14.61 -18.39
CA GLY A 77 -2.33 -14.54 -19.41
C GLY A 77 -1.03 -13.90 -18.91
N ALA A 78 0.07 -14.17 -19.60
CA ALA A 78 1.41 -13.66 -19.29
C ALA A 78 1.55 -12.13 -19.44
N GLU A 79 0.54 -11.44 -19.96
CA GLU A 79 0.39 -9.99 -19.97
C GLU A 79 -0.08 -9.42 -18.62
N HIS A 80 -0.67 -10.25 -17.76
CA HIS A 80 -1.17 -9.82 -16.46
C HIS A 80 -0.12 -10.00 -15.35
N PRO A 81 -0.19 -9.22 -14.25
CA PRO A 81 0.69 -9.39 -13.09
C PRO A 81 0.51 -10.76 -12.42
N ASP A 82 1.60 -11.27 -11.84
CA ASP A 82 1.65 -12.55 -11.13
C ASP A 82 1.26 -12.39 -9.66
N ILE A 83 1.67 -11.26 -9.08
CA ILE A 83 1.47 -10.92 -7.68
C ILE A 83 0.91 -9.49 -7.60
N THR A 84 -0.01 -9.25 -6.66
CA THR A 84 -0.39 -7.89 -6.28
C THR A 84 -0.14 -7.63 -4.81
N ASN A 85 0.58 -6.55 -4.54
CA ASN A 85 0.83 -6.01 -3.22
C ASN A 85 -0.36 -5.14 -2.75
N ALA A 86 -0.72 -5.20 -1.48
CA ALA A 86 -1.82 -4.42 -0.93
C ALA A 86 -1.57 -3.93 0.50
N SER A 87 -1.93 -2.68 0.77
CA SER A 87 -1.91 -2.01 2.08
C SER A 87 -3.25 -2.15 2.84
N ARG A 88 -4.10 -3.07 2.38
CA ARG A 88 -5.37 -3.46 2.99
C ARG A 88 -5.74 -4.83 2.45
N ARG A 89 -6.64 -5.51 3.13
CA ARG A 89 -7.19 -6.77 2.63
C ARG A 89 -7.98 -6.56 1.33
N MET A 90 -7.98 -7.58 0.48
CA MET A 90 -8.81 -7.65 -0.73
C MET A 90 -10.30 -7.51 -0.34
N LYS A 91 -11.06 -6.72 -1.12
CA LYS A 91 -12.51 -6.61 -0.92
C LYS A 91 -13.23 -7.77 -1.60
N SER A 92 -14.40 -8.16 -1.09
CA SER A 92 -15.23 -9.21 -1.70
C SER A 92 -15.55 -8.90 -3.18
N SER A 93 -15.82 -7.62 -3.51
CA SER A 93 -16.05 -7.19 -4.90
C SER A 93 -14.82 -7.33 -5.82
N GLU A 94 -13.60 -7.21 -5.27
CA GLU A 94 -12.35 -7.41 -6.02
C GLU A 94 -12.11 -8.90 -6.25
N PHE A 95 -12.36 -9.72 -5.23
CA PHE A 95 -12.32 -11.18 -5.36
C PHE A 95 -13.31 -11.68 -6.41
N GLU A 96 -14.57 -11.21 -6.38
CA GLU A 96 -15.59 -11.54 -7.38
C GLU A 96 -15.16 -11.15 -8.81
N ALA A 97 -14.53 -9.98 -8.98
CA ALA A 97 -13.98 -9.54 -10.26
C ALA A 97 -12.88 -10.49 -10.76
N CYS A 98 -11.97 -10.89 -9.88
CA CYS A 98 -10.96 -11.91 -10.16
C CYS A 98 -11.62 -13.23 -10.62
N GLN A 99 -12.61 -13.73 -9.87
CA GLN A 99 -13.32 -14.96 -10.20
C GLN A 99 -14.01 -14.88 -11.56
N LYS A 100 -14.64 -13.76 -11.89
CA LYS A 100 -15.30 -13.54 -13.18
C LYS A 100 -14.33 -13.60 -14.36
N ASN A 101 -13.09 -13.14 -14.16
CA ASN A 101 -12.06 -13.08 -15.19
C ASN A 101 -11.12 -14.30 -15.19
N GLY A 102 -11.52 -15.39 -14.53
CA GLY A 102 -10.79 -16.66 -14.56
C GLY A 102 -9.63 -16.77 -13.55
N VAL A 103 -9.39 -15.74 -12.73
CA VAL A 103 -8.43 -15.79 -11.63
C VAL A 103 -9.10 -16.50 -10.45
N LYS A 104 -9.15 -17.84 -10.52
CA LYS A 104 -9.93 -18.69 -9.59
C LYS A 104 -9.23 -18.95 -8.26
N GLU A 105 -7.94 -19.25 -8.32
CA GLU A 105 -7.14 -19.62 -7.15
C GLU A 105 -6.15 -18.49 -6.83
N ILE A 106 -6.34 -17.89 -5.66
CA ILE A 106 -5.53 -16.76 -5.18
C ILE A 106 -5.03 -17.11 -3.79
N THR A 107 -3.72 -17.14 -3.58
CA THR A 107 -3.16 -17.29 -2.23
C THR A 107 -2.99 -15.91 -1.59
N GLU A 108 -3.64 -15.66 -0.46
CA GLU A 108 -3.49 -14.44 0.35
C GLU A 108 -2.33 -14.60 1.34
N VAL A 109 -1.45 -13.59 1.42
CA VAL A 109 -0.32 -13.56 2.34
C VAL A 109 -0.37 -12.28 3.17
N LYS A 110 -0.76 -12.39 4.44
CA LYS A 110 -0.61 -11.28 5.40
C LYS A 110 0.84 -11.23 5.86
N ILE A 111 1.54 -10.15 5.52
CA ILE A 111 2.99 -9.98 5.73
C ILE A 111 3.27 -9.51 7.16
N GLY A 112 2.49 -8.55 7.62
CA GLY A 112 2.67 -7.85 8.89
C GLY A 112 1.80 -6.60 8.92
N SER A 113 2.20 -5.63 9.73
CA SER A 113 1.56 -4.33 9.81
C SER A 113 2.56 -3.20 9.59
N ASP A 114 2.01 -2.05 9.25
CA ASP A 114 2.68 -0.76 9.18
C ASP A 114 1.90 0.21 10.06
N GLY A 115 2.61 1.09 10.76
CA GLY A 115 2.03 2.08 11.66
C GLY A 115 2.71 3.41 11.45
N ILE A 116 1.93 4.47 11.20
CA ILE A 116 2.45 5.83 11.07
C ILE A 116 2.10 6.61 12.32
N VAL A 117 3.11 7.24 12.93
CA VAL A 117 2.93 7.99 14.16
C VAL A 117 3.00 9.48 13.92
N ILE A 118 2.26 10.23 14.74
CA ILE A 118 2.56 11.63 15.02
C ILE A 118 3.32 11.64 16.34
N ALA A 119 4.57 12.07 16.32
CA ALA A 119 5.44 12.09 17.48
C ALA A 119 5.86 13.51 17.87
N MET A 120 6.35 13.65 19.09
CA MET A 120 6.80 14.91 19.70
C MET A 120 8.00 14.63 20.59
N SER A 121 8.68 15.70 21.03
CA SER A 121 9.68 15.61 22.08
C SER A 121 9.12 14.88 23.31
N LYS A 122 9.93 14.03 23.96
CA LYS A 122 9.52 13.31 25.17
C LYS A 122 9.07 14.26 26.29
N ASP A 123 9.65 15.44 26.34
CA ASP A 123 9.34 16.49 27.31
C ASP A 123 8.16 17.38 26.92
N ALA A 124 7.63 17.29 25.69
CA ALA A 124 6.47 18.07 25.27
C ALA A 124 5.21 17.64 26.05
N PRO A 125 4.18 18.49 26.20
CA PRO A 125 2.89 18.06 26.74
C PRO A 125 2.31 16.91 25.92
N LYS A 126 1.65 15.93 26.57
CA LYS A 126 0.94 14.87 25.83
C LYS A 126 -0.19 15.48 25.00
N MET A 127 -0.44 14.88 23.84
CA MET A 127 -1.51 15.28 22.93
C MET A 127 -2.32 14.05 22.54
N ASP A 128 -3.64 14.22 22.50
CA ASP A 128 -4.57 13.26 21.92
C ASP A 128 -5.25 13.95 20.74
N LEU A 129 -5.19 13.32 19.57
CA LEU A 129 -5.67 13.89 18.31
C LEU A 129 -6.71 12.97 17.67
N THR A 130 -7.80 13.54 17.20
CA THR A 130 -8.72 12.84 16.30
C THR A 130 -8.22 12.91 14.86
N LEU A 131 -8.64 11.96 14.02
CA LEU A 131 -8.33 12.01 12.59
C LEU A 131 -8.89 13.28 11.93
N LYS A 132 -10.04 13.77 12.43
CA LYS A 132 -10.64 15.01 11.97
C LYS A 132 -9.76 16.22 12.28
N GLU A 133 -9.20 16.31 13.48
CA GLU A 133 -8.30 17.40 13.86
C GLU A 133 -7.00 17.35 13.05
N ILE A 134 -6.46 16.15 12.81
CA ILE A 134 -5.29 15.97 11.94
C ILE A 134 -5.58 16.49 10.53
N PHE A 135 -6.71 16.10 9.93
CA PHE A 135 -7.12 16.60 8.62
C PHE A 135 -7.28 18.13 8.60
N LEU A 136 -7.97 18.70 9.59
CA LEU A 136 -8.16 20.15 9.69
C LEU A 136 -6.84 20.90 9.92
N ALA A 137 -5.85 20.30 10.58
CA ALA A 137 -4.55 20.90 10.80
C ALA A 137 -3.69 20.91 9.53
N LEU A 138 -3.72 19.82 8.74
CA LEU A 138 -2.72 19.54 7.72
C LEU A 138 -3.23 19.64 6.28
N ALA A 139 -4.54 19.64 6.02
CA ALA A 139 -5.06 19.72 4.66
C ALA A 139 -4.85 21.11 4.06
N LYS A 140 -4.62 21.18 2.75
CA LYS A 140 -4.51 22.45 2.01
C LYS A 140 -5.79 23.27 2.06
N ASP A 141 -6.91 22.59 1.78
CA ASP A 141 -8.24 23.15 1.78
C ASP A 141 -9.11 22.34 2.75
N VAL A 142 -9.89 23.03 3.57
CA VAL A 142 -10.76 22.44 4.60
C VAL A 142 -12.19 22.93 4.42
N PRO A 143 -13.21 22.22 4.95
CA PRO A 143 -14.57 22.75 5.03
C PRO A 143 -14.59 24.16 5.62
N ASP A 144 -15.36 25.08 5.01
CA ASP A 144 -15.48 26.45 5.53
C ASP A 144 -15.97 26.39 6.99
N PRO A 145 -15.20 26.93 7.96
CA PRO A 145 -15.62 26.95 9.36
C PRO A 145 -16.94 27.71 9.58
N LYS A 146 -17.32 28.59 8.64
CA LYS A 146 -18.61 29.30 8.63
C LYS A 146 -19.78 28.42 8.15
N GLY A 147 -19.50 27.19 7.73
CA GLY A 147 -20.48 26.22 7.26
C GLY A 147 -20.72 26.22 5.75
N GLY A 148 -21.52 25.24 5.31
CA GLY A 148 -21.84 24.95 3.91
C GLY A 148 -21.00 23.82 3.31
N GLU A 149 -21.40 23.38 2.11
CA GLU A 149 -20.72 22.31 1.35
C GLU A 149 -19.65 22.88 0.41
N LYS A 150 -18.70 23.60 0.98
CA LYS A 150 -17.59 24.20 0.25
C LYS A 150 -16.30 24.12 1.07
N VAL A 151 -15.18 24.11 0.35
CA VAL A 151 -13.85 24.21 0.94
C VAL A 151 -13.29 25.63 0.83
N VAL A 152 -12.40 25.97 1.75
CA VAL A 152 -11.61 27.21 1.76
C VAL A 152 -10.14 26.87 2.06
N PRO A 153 -9.17 27.73 1.67
CA PRO A 153 -7.79 27.57 2.09
C PRO A 153 -7.71 27.47 3.62
N ASN A 154 -6.87 26.56 4.11
CA ASN A 154 -6.83 26.21 5.53
C ASN A 154 -6.56 27.44 6.43
N PRO A 155 -7.53 27.88 7.24
CA PRO A 155 -7.40 29.09 8.05
C PRO A 155 -6.73 28.82 9.40
N TYR A 156 -6.63 27.56 9.84
CA TYR A 156 -6.16 27.21 11.17
C TYR A 156 -4.64 27.40 11.26
N LYS A 157 -4.18 28.12 12.29
CA LYS A 157 -2.76 28.41 12.53
C LYS A 157 -2.27 27.86 13.86
N LYS A 158 -3.18 27.61 14.80
CA LYS A 158 -2.93 26.99 16.10
C LYS A 158 -3.83 25.78 16.30
N TRP A 159 -3.40 24.85 17.14
CA TRP A 159 -4.22 23.69 17.48
C TRP A 159 -5.54 24.09 18.15
N SER A 160 -5.51 25.08 19.03
CA SER A 160 -6.70 25.66 19.66
C SER A 160 -7.69 26.33 18.69
N ASP A 161 -7.27 26.65 17.46
CA ASP A 161 -8.19 27.19 16.45
C ASP A 161 -9.13 26.10 15.90
N ILE A 162 -8.70 24.83 15.98
CA ILE A 162 -9.45 23.65 15.52
C ILE A 162 -10.40 23.16 16.61
N ASP A 163 -9.86 22.96 17.81
CA ASP A 163 -10.62 22.55 18.98
C ASP A 163 -10.04 23.21 20.24
N ALA A 164 -10.90 23.81 21.07
CA ALA A 164 -10.47 24.59 22.24
C ALA A 164 -9.82 23.74 23.35
N SER A 165 -9.99 22.41 23.32
CA SER A 165 -9.32 21.47 24.23
C SER A 165 -7.85 21.23 23.86
N LEU A 166 -7.45 21.54 22.62
CA LEU A 166 -6.08 21.41 22.15
C LEU A 166 -5.21 22.60 22.60
N PRO A 167 -3.88 22.44 22.64
CA PRO A 167 -2.96 23.50 23.08
C PRO A 167 -3.07 24.80 22.25
N ASN A 168 -2.95 25.95 22.91
CA ASN A 168 -2.85 27.26 22.24
C ASN A 168 -1.43 27.51 21.70
N THR A 169 -0.91 26.57 20.91
CA THR A 169 0.40 26.63 20.27
C THR A 169 0.25 26.60 18.75
N PRO A 170 1.21 27.17 18.01
CA PRO A 170 1.22 27.07 16.54
C PRO A 170 1.15 25.62 16.07
N ILE A 171 0.46 25.39 14.95
CA ILE A 171 0.58 24.13 14.22
C ILE A 171 1.94 24.15 13.54
N ASN A 172 2.82 23.25 13.95
CA ASN A 172 4.15 23.08 13.40
C ASN A 172 4.46 21.59 13.30
N VAL A 173 4.23 21.03 12.11
CA VAL A 173 4.34 19.60 11.85
C VAL A 173 5.35 19.38 10.74
N MET A 174 6.31 18.50 11.00
CA MET A 174 7.25 18.02 10.00
C MET A 174 6.83 16.63 9.54
N GLY A 175 6.98 16.35 8.25
CA GLY A 175 6.67 15.03 7.72
C GLY A 175 7.42 14.72 6.44
N PRO A 176 7.34 13.49 5.95
CA PRO A 176 8.10 13.04 4.79
C PRO A 176 7.67 13.75 3.47
N PRO A 177 8.52 13.71 2.43
CA PRO A 177 8.25 14.38 1.16
C PRO A 177 7.15 13.65 0.34
N PRO A 178 6.60 14.28 -0.72
CA PRO A 178 5.57 13.68 -1.59
C PRO A 178 5.95 12.35 -2.25
N THR A 179 7.24 12.03 -2.28
CA THR A 179 7.82 10.79 -2.85
C THR A 179 7.87 9.62 -1.85
N SER A 180 7.54 9.85 -0.58
CA SER A 180 7.65 8.85 0.48
C SER A 180 6.39 8.00 0.63
N GLY A 181 6.57 6.68 0.73
CA GLY A 181 5.50 5.73 1.04
C GLY A 181 4.86 5.97 2.41
N THR A 182 5.60 6.55 3.37
CA THR A 182 5.09 6.98 4.68
C THR A 182 4.10 8.13 4.53
N ARG A 183 4.35 9.06 3.61
CA ARG A 183 3.40 10.14 3.31
C ARG A 183 2.14 9.59 2.65
N ASP A 184 2.30 8.73 1.65
CA ASP A 184 1.17 8.07 0.99
C ASP A 184 0.28 7.37 2.03
N ALA A 185 0.89 6.61 2.95
CA ALA A 185 0.22 5.96 4.06
C ALA A 185 -0.60 6.92 4.91
N PHE A 186 0.05 7.98 5.38
CA PHE A 186 -0.54 8.96 6.27
C PHE A 186 -1.72 9.66 5.60
N VAL A 187 -1.58 9.98 4.31
CA VAL A 187 -2.64 10.60 3.52
C VAL A 187 -3.83 9.65 3.32
N GLU A 188 -3.58 8.39 2.95
CA GLU A 188 -4.63 7.39 2.72
C GLU A 188 -5.39 7.00 4.00
N ILE A 189 -4.72 7.02 5.16
CA ILE A 189 -5.31 6.55 6.42
C ILE A 189 -5.79 7.72 7.27
N ALA A 190 -4.88 8.62 7.66
CA ALA A 190 -5.20 9.68 8.61
C ALA A 190 -5.94 10.84 7.95
N MET A 191 -5.40 11.40 6.86
CA MET A 191 -6.01 12.54 6.19
C MET A 191 -7.35 12.16 5.57
N GLU A 192 -7.40 11.04 4.83
CA GLU A 192 -8.64 10.54 4.25
C GLU A 192 -9.67 10.15 5.34
N GLY A 193 -9.23 9.48 6.41
CA GLY A 193 -10.08 9.10 7.54
C GLY A 193 -10.74 10.31 8.21
N GLY A 194 -9.98 11.39 8.46
CA GLY A 194 -10.51 12.65 8.98
C GLY A 194 -11.44 13.36 7.99
N CYS A 195 -11.05 13.40 6.73
CA CYS A 195 -11.84 13.99 5.64
C CYS A 195 -13.22 13.30 5.47
N LYS A 196 -13.27 11.96 5.62
CA LYS A 196 -14.51 11.16 5.54
C LYS A 196 -15.51 11.44 6.65
N GLN A 197 -15.11 12.13 7.72
CA GLN A 197 -16.04 12.53 8.79
C GLN A 197 -17.00 13.65 8.35
N PHE A 198 -16.71 14.34 7.24
CA PHE A 198 -17.62 15.31 6.63
C PHE A 198 -18.53 14.62 5.60
N GLY A 199 -19.82 14.48 5.92
CA GLY A 199 -20.76 13.68 5.12
C GLY A 199 -20.84 14.07 3.64
N TRP A 200 -20.82 15.37 3.33
CA TRP A 200 -20.86 15.85 1.94
C TRP A 200 -19.56 15.56 1.18
N ILE A 201 -18.40 15.61 1.86
CA ILE A 201 -17.12 15.23 1.25
C ILE A 201 -17.08 13.72 1.02
N LYS A 202 -17.51 12.92 2.01
CA LYS A 202 -17.62 11.46 1.86
C LYS A 202 -18.50 11.07 0.67
N ALA A 203 -19.58 11.81 0.39
CA ALA A 203 -20.42 11.57 -0.78
C ALA A 203 -19.67 11.74 -2.11
N LEU A 204 -18.68 12.65 -2.17
CA LEU A 204 -17.84 12.87 -3.36
C LEU A 204 -17.02 11.64 -3.75
N GLU A 205 -16.67 10.76 -2.81
CA GLU A 205 -15.93 9.51 -3.12
C GLU A 205 -16.61 8.71 -4.25
N LYS A 206 -17.95 8.75 -4.30
CA LYS A 206 -18.76 8.04 -5.30
C LYS A 206 -19.16 8.91 -6.49
N THR A 207 -19.35 10.21 -6.29
CA THR A 207 -19.91 11.11 -7.33
C THR A 207 -18.83 11.87 -8.10
N ASP A 208 -17.70 12.17 -7.46
CA ASP A 208 -16.56 12.90 -8.03
C ASP A 208 -15.27 12.51 -7.30
N GLY A 209 -14.76 11.31 -7.60
CA GLY A 209 -13.57 10.77 -6.97
C GLY A 209 -12.30 11.61 -7.18
N ALA A 210 -12.24 12.41 -8.25
CA ALA A 210 -11.12 13.31 -8.50
C ALA A 210 -11.15 14.49 -7.51
N LYS A 211 -12.31 15.15 -7.37
CA LYS A 211 -12.48 16.21 -6.38
C LYS A 211 -12.32 15.71 -4.95
N TYR A 212 -12.82 14.50 -4.66
CA TYR A 212 -12.63 13.84 -3.38
C TYR A 212 -11.14 13.72 -3.01
N LYS A 213 -10.32 13.16 -3.92
CA LYS A 213 -8.87 13.05 -3.73
C LYS A 213 -8.21 14.41 -3.59
N THR A 214 -8.57 15.39 -4.42
CA THR A 214 -8.01 16.75 -4.32
C THR A 214 -8.24 17.34 -2.92
N ILE A 215 -9.43 17.17 -2.35
CA ILE A 215 -9.75 17.70 -1.01
C ILE A 215 -9.03 16.89 0.07
N CYS A 216 -9.15 15.56 0.05
CA CYS A 216 -8.69 14.72 1.15
C CYS A 216 -7.18 14.44 1.14
N HIS A 217 -6.51 14.54 -0.01
CA HIS A 217 -5.11 14.13 -0.17
C HIS A 217 -4.13 15.30 -0.32
N SER A 218 -4.62 16.53 -0.52
CA SER A 218 -3.74 17.70 -0.62
C SER A 218 -3.34 18.19 0.77
N MET A 219 -2.04 18.12 1.07
CA MET A 219 -1.48 18.72 2.29
C MET A 219 -1.14 20.20 2.07
N ARG A 220 -1.19 20.99 3.14
CA ARG A 220 -0.91 22.42 3.11
C ARG A 220 0.58 22.71 2.91
N GLU A 221 0.87 23.80 2.21
CA GLU A 221 2.23 24.27 1.87
C GLU A 221 2.46 25.72 2.36
N ASP A 222 1.58 26.24 3.21
CA ASP A 222 1.56 27.62 3.68
C ASP A 222 2.34 27.83 5.00
N GLY A 223 3.20 26.88 5.39
CA GLY A 223 4.13 26.98 6.52
C GLY A 223 3.91 25.97 7.66
N PRO A 224 2.68 25.75 8.18
CA PRO A 224 2.44 24.87 9.33
C PRO A 224 2.80 23.40 9.13
N PHE A 225 2.86 22.94 7.88
CA PHE A 225 3.44 21.65 7.52
C PHE A 225 4.74 21.89 6.76
N VAL A 226 5.82 21.25 7.20
CA VAL A 226 7.15 21.34 6.59
C VAL A 226 7.58 19.96 6.13
N GLU A 227 7.89 19.87 4.84
CA GLU A 227 8.42 18.64 4.24
C GLU A 227 9.87 18.45 4.69
N ALA A 228 10.14 17.35 5.38
CA ALA A 228 11.46 16.82 5.58
C ALA A 228 11.93 16.13 4.28
N GLY A 229 13.25 16.00 4.11
CA GLY A 229 13.79 15.13 3.05
C GLY A 229 13.51 13.65 3.33
N GLU A 230 14.01 12.76 2.47
CA GLU A 230 13.80 11.30 2.54
C GLU A 230 14.36 10.61 3.81
N ASN A 231 15.05 11.34 4.68
CA ASN A 231 15.65 10.78 5.89
C ASN A 231 14.81 11.16 7.11
N ASP A 232 13.94 10.25 7.55
CA ASP A 232 13.08 10.41 8.72
C ASP A 232 13.86 10.66 10.03
N ASN A 233 15.15 10.26 10.12
CA ASN A 233 15.99 10.61 11.27
C ASN A 233 16.15 12.12 11.45
N LEU A 234 16.03 12.92 10.39
CA LEU A 234 16.07 14.38 10.51
C LEU A 234 14.85 14.91 11.27
N ILE A 235 13.69 14.26 11.10
CA ILE A 235 12.49 14.58 11.87
C ILE A 235 12.73 14.23 13.33
N VAL A 236 13.19 13.02 13.63
CA VAL A 236 13.51 12.56 15.00
C VAL A 236 14.50 13.51 15.69
N GLN A 237 15.59 13.88 15.02
CA GLN A 237 16.58 14.82 15.56
C GLN A 237 15.96 16.18 15.88
N ARG A 238 15.08 16.69 15.02
CA ARG A 238 14.39 17.95 15.27
C ARG A 238 13.49 17.87 16.49
N LEU A 239 12.73 16.78 16.64
CA LEU A 239 11.87 16.56 17.81
C LEU A 239 12.66 16.46 19.12
N GLY A 240 13.87 15.92 19.09
CA GLY A 240 14.75 15.90 20.25
C GLY A 240 15.22 17.29 20.72
N GLN A 241 15.18 18.28 19.83
CA GLN A 241 15.68 19.64 20.09
C GLN A 241 14.57 20.68 20.26
N ASP A 242 13.39 20.43 19.71
CA ASP A 242 12.28 21.36 19.67
C ASP A 242 11.00 20.73 20.25
N LYS A 243 10.52 21.29 21.35
CA LYS A 243 9.34 20.80 22.08
C LYS A 243 8.02 21.25 21.46
N GLU A 244 8.06 22.16 20.47
CA GLU A 244 6.87 22.71 19.82
C GLU A 244 6.58 22.08 18.45
N VAL A 245 7.48 21.22 17.95
CA VAL A 245 7.32 20.52 16.66
C VAL A 245 6.70 19.16 16.88
N LEU A 246 5.77 18.78 16.00
CA LEU A 246 5.35 17.39 15.80
C LEU A 246 6.01 16.80 14.56
N GLY A 247 6.20 15.48 14.54
CA GLY A 247 6.82 14.76 13.43
C GLY A 247 5.94 13.60 12.97
N ILE A 248 5.85 13.39 11.67
CA ILE A 248 5.17 12.23 11.05
C ILE A 248 6.24 11.28 10.51
N PHE A 249 6.22 10.02 10.92
CA PHE A 249 7.11 8.98 10.40
C PHE A 249 6.61 7.57 10.77
N GLY A 250 7.26 6.53 10.24
CA GLY A 250 6.94 5.13 10.58
C GLY A 250 7.26 4.77 12.03
N TYR A 251 6.45 3.90 12.62
CA TYR A 251 6.50 3.50 14.03
C TYR A 251 7.87 2.95 14.48
N SER A 252 8.63 2.32 13.59
CA SER A 252 9.99 1.83 13.92
C SER A 252 10.91 2.93 14.45
N PHE A 253 10.86 4.14 13.88
CA PHE A 253 11.65 5.28 14.34
C PHE A 253 11.25 5.72 15.76
N LEU A 254 9.98 5.56 16.15
CA LEU A 254 9.56 5.81 17.52
C LEU A 254 10.18 4.79 18.47
N MET A 255 10.11 3.49 18.13
CA MET A 255 10.66 2.41 18.96
C MET A 255 12.17 2.57 19.19
N GLU A 256 12.92 2.94 18.15
CA GLU A 256 14.37 3.16 18.24
C GLU A 256 14.74 4.39 19.10
N ASN A 257 13.80 5.31 19.32
CA ASN A 257 14.05 6.62 19.92
C ASN A 257 13.14 6.94 21.12
N GLU A 258 12.53 5.95 21.78
CA GLU A 258 11.66 6.15 22.96
C GLU A 258 12.36 6.88 24.13
N GLY A 259 13.69 6.91 24.11
CA GLY A 259 14.51 7.69 25.02
C GLY A 259 14.32 9.21 24.88
N THR A 260 14.04 9.71 23.68
CA THR A 260 14.09 11.15 23.31
C THR A 260 12.76 11.69 22.81
N ILE A 261 11.89 10.84 22.24
CA ILE A 261 10.61 11.22 21.68
C ILE A 261 9.48 10.34 22.22
N LYS A 262 8.23 10.75 21.97
CA LYS A 262 7.02 9.99 22.28
C LYS A 262 5.94 10.25 21.24
N ALA A 263 4.98 9.33 21.09
CA ALA A 263 3.82 9.54 20.22
C ALA A 263 2.72 10.40 20.87
N ALA A 264 1.96 11.09 20.03
CA ALA A 264 0.59 11.48 20.35
C ALA A 264 -0.30 10.23 20.36
N THR A 265 -1.37 10.25 21.16
CA THR A 265 -2.46 9.30 20.95
C THR A 265 -3.32 9.76 19.80
N ILE A 266 -3.92 8.80 19.08
CA ILE A 266 -4.86 9.10 18.00
C ILE A 266 -6.18 8.40 18.32
N GLU A 267 -7.27 9.16 18.38
CA GLU A 267 -8.59 8.71 18.86
C GLU A 267 -8.50 8.00 20.23
N GLY A 268 -7.66 8.51 21.14
CA GLY A 268 -7.42 7.93 22.46
C GLY A 268 -6.55 6.67 22.49
N VAL A 269 -6.06 6.18 21.34
CA VAL A 269 -5.23 4.97 21.25
C VAL A 269 -3.76 5.34 21.10
N TYR A 270 -2.90 4.75 21.93
CA TYR A 270 -1.45 4.89 21.84
C TYR A 270 -0.86 3.84 20.88
N PRO A 271 0.13 4.20 20.03
CA PRO A 271 0.75 3.23 19.14
C PRO A 271 1.66 2.28 19.90
N THR A 272 1.38 0.99 19.80
CA THR A 272 2.17 -0.14 20.32
C THR A 272 2.20 -1.23 19.25
N PRO A 273 3.13 -2.20 19.29
CA PRO A 273 3.10 -3.31 18.34
C PRO A 273 1.76 -4.03 18.36
N GLU A 274 1.15 -4.19 19.53
CA GLU A 274 -0.16 -4.84 19.71
C GLU A 274 -1.28 -4.01 19.08
N THR A 275 -1.44 -2.74 19.46
CA THR A 275 -2.51 -1.89 18.94
C THR A 275 -2.39 -1.65 17.43
N ILE A 276 -1.17 -1.71 16.86
CA ILE A 276 -0.94 -1.62 15.42
C ILE A 276 -1.25 -2.96 14.72
N ALA A 277 -0.82 -4.09 15.29
CA ALA A 277 -1.05 -5.41 14.71
C ALA A 277 -2.54 -5.78 14.66
N ASP A 278 -3.30 -5.38 15.68
CA ASP A 278 -4.74 -5.61 15.81
C ASP A 278 -5.59 -4.50 15.16
N GLU A 279 -4.96 -3.50 14.52
CA GLU A 279 -5.61 -2.35 13.86
C GLU A 279 -6.48 -1.47 14.78
N GLU A 280 -6.25 -1.54 16.10
CA GLU A 280 -6.88 -0.63 17.08
C GLU A 280 -6.33 0.79 16.97
N TYR A 281 -5.02 0.92 16.69
CA TYR A 281 -4.40 2.22 16.45
C TYR A 281 -4.86 2.78 15.09
N PRO A 282 -5.48 3.97 15.03
CA PRO A 282 -6.19 4.43 13.82
C PRO A 282 -5.32 4.66 12.58
N VAL A 283 -4.00 4.84 12.76
CA VAL A 283 -3.05 5.07 11.66
C VAL A 283 -2.14 3.87 11.49
N ALA A 284 -2.74 2.68 11.61
CA ALA A 284 -2.16 1.39 11.30
C ALA A 284 -2.83 0.78 10.06
N ARG A 285 -2.15 -0.19 9.45
CA ARG A 285 -2.74 -1.05 8.43
C ARG A 285 -2.00 -2.38 8.33
N SER A 286 -2.76 -3.43 8.02
CA SER A 286 -2.18 -4.70 7.61
C SER A 286 -1.63 -4.63 6.19
N LEU A 287 -0.49 -5.28 5.98
CA LEU A 287 0.19 -5.41 4.69
C LEU A 287 0.00 -6.82 4.13
N TYR A 288 -0.26 -6.90 2.83
CA TYR A 288 -0.53 -8.14 2.12
C TYR A 288 0.19 -8.20 0.79
N PHE A 289 0.39 -9.43 0.30
CA PHE A 289 0.46 -9.68 -1.13
C PHE A 289 -0.42 -10.87 -1.50
N TYR A 290 -0.80 -10.94 -2.77
CA TYR A 290 -1.67 -11.97 -3.31
C TYR A 290 -1.00 -12.65 -4.49
N ILE A 291 -0.97 -13.98 -4.48
CA ILE A 291 -0.35 -14.79 -5.53
C ILE A 291 -1.45 -15.30 -6.45
N LYS A 292 -1.26 -15.15 -7.77
CA LYS A 292 -2.10 -15.79 -8.77
C LYS A 292 -1.62 -17.23 -8.98
N ASN A 293 -2.31 -18.20 -8.40
CA ASN A 293 -1.85 -19.59 -8.43
C ASN A 293 -1.75 -20.15 -9.87
N ALA A 294 -2.62 -19.68 -10.79
CA ALA A 294 -2.60 -20.07 -12.20
C ALA A 294 -1.28 -19.75 -12.92
N HIS A 295 -0.47 -18.83 -12.40
CA HIS A 295 0.84 -18.50 -12.97
C HIS A 295 1.98 -19.33 -12.37
N VAL A 296 1.76 -19.99 -11.23
CA VAL A 296 2.80 -20.79 -10.56
C VAL A 296 3.08 -22.04 -11.40
N GLY A 297 4.36 -22.28 -11.73
CA GLY A 297 4.80 -23.35 -12.62
C GLY A 297 4.73 -23.00 -14.11
N VAL A 298 4.16 -21.85 -14.47
CA VAL A 298 4.21 -21.26 -15.82
C VAL A 298 5.26 -20.15 -15.87
N ILE A 299 5.22 -19.24 -14.91
CA ILE A 299 6.25 -18.22 -14.70
C ILE A 299 7.22 -18.74 -13.62
N PRO A 300 8.51 -18.89 -13.94
CA PRO A 300 9.50 -19.41 -12.99
C PRO A 300 9.65 -18.52 -11.75
N GLY A 301 9.92 -19.13 -10.60
CA GLY A 301 10.35 -18.42 -9.38
C GLY A 301 9.25 -17.87 -8.48
N ILE A 302 7.96 -17.92 -8.86
CA ILE A 302 6.88 -17.33 -8.04
C ILE A 302 6.81 -17.96 -6.64
N LYS A 303 6.91 -19.29 -6.57
CA LYS A 303 6.83 -20.01 -5.29
C LYS A 303 8.05 -19.71 -4.43
N GLU A 304 9.23 -19.70 -5.04
CA GLU A 304 10.51 -19.44 -4.39
C GLU A 304 10.59 -18.00 -3.88
N TYR A 305 10.10 -17.02 -4.64
CA TYR A 305 9.99 -15.64 -4.20
C TYR A 305 9.04 -15.51 -3.00
N ALA A 306 7.88 -16.18 -3.05
CA ALA A 306 6.93 -16.14 -1.94
C ALA A 306 7.48 -16.84 -0.67
N GLU A 307 8.26 -17.91 -0.83
CA GLU A 307 8.95 -18.59 0.27
C GLU A 307 10.11 -17.74 0.86
N GLU A 308 10.86 -17.00 0.02
CA GLU A 308 11.87 -16.04 0.50
C GLU A 308 11.21 -14.91 1.31
N PHE A 309 10.12 -14.31 0.79
CA PHE A 309 9.37 -13.27 1.49
C PHE A 309 8.87 -13.78 2.85
N THR A 310 8.35 -15.01 2.90
CA THR A 310 7.78 -15.61 4.11
C THR A 310 8.79 -16.41 4.94
N SER A 311 10.09 -16.20 4.70
CA SER A 311 11.16 -16.79 5.51
C SER A 311 11.34 -16.04 6.83
N GLU A 312 11.72 -16.75 7.90
CA GLU A 312 12.02 -16.12 9.20
C GLU A 312 13.14 -15.07 9.11
N ALA A 313 14.06 -15.23 8.14
CA ALA A 313 15.13 -14.26 7.89
C ALA A 313 14.61 -12.95 7.26
N ALA A 314 13.48 -12.99 6.57
CA ALA A 314 12.85 -11.82 5.96
C ALA A 314 11.89 -11.13 6.94
N TRP A 315 10.81 -11.81 7.33
CA TRP A 315 9.67 -11.21 8.03
C TRP A 315 9.60 -11.51 9.54
N GLY A 316 10.61 -12.22 10.07
CA GLY A 316 10.64 -12.58 11.48
C GLY A 316 10.93 -11.40 12.39
N ASP A 317 10.87 -11.62 13.70
CA ASP A 317 11.07 -10.56 14.71
C ASP A 317 12.48 -9.92 14.64
N ASN A 318 13.45 -10.63 14.04
CA ASN A 318 14.80 -10.13 13.73
C ASN A 318 15.10 -10.23 12.23
N GLY A 319 14.06 -10.26 11.40
CA GLY A 319 14.19 -10.37 9.95
C GLY A 319 14.57 -9.03 9.31
N TYR A 320 15.18 -9.08 8.14
CA TYR A 320 15.67 -7.87 7.46
C TYR A 320 14.56 -6.89 7.05
N LEU A 321 13.28 -7.29 7.08
CA LEU A 321 12.15 -6.38 6.82
C LEU A 321 11.80 -5.51 8.02
N VAL A 322 12.19 -5.91 9.23
CA VAL A 322 12.04 -5.07 10.44
C VAL A 322 12.86 -3.80 10.30
N ASP A 323 14.08 -3.90 9.75
CA ASP A 323 14.97 -2.76 9.46
C ASP A 323 14.37 -1.79 8.43
N VAL A 324 13.40 -2.25 7.63
CA VAL A 324 12.66 -1.44 6.65
C VAL A 324 11.40 -0.81 7.28
N GLY A 325 11.04 -1.21 8.51
CA GLY A 325 9.89 -0.71 9.25
C GLY A 325 8.70 -1.67 9.33
N LEU A 326 8.87 -2.95 8.96
CA LEU A 326 7.81 -3.95 9.07
C LEU A 326 7.55 -4.26 10.55
N ILE A 327 6.29 -4.20 10.98
CA ILE A 327 5.87 -4.75 12.27
C ILE A 327 5.46 -6.21 12.03
N PRO A 328 6.23 -7.19 12.54
CA PRO A 328 5.99 -8.60 12.24
C PRO A 328 4.67 -9.10 12.84
N ASN A 329 4.01 -9.99 12.10
CA ASN A 329 2.91 -10.77 12.67
C ASN A 329 3.42 -11.69 13.80
N PRO A 330 2.55 -12.06 14.77
CA PRO A 330 2.86 -13.10 15.73
C PRO A 330 3.34 -14.39 15.06
N ARG A 331 4.30 -15.09 15.68
CA ARG A 331 4.97 -16.26 15.09
C ARG A 331 4.01 -17.36 14.63
N ASN A 332 2.95 -17.64 15.38
CA ASN A 332 1.93 -18.62 14.99
C ASN A 332 1.24 -18.24 13.67
N LEU A 333 0.87 -16.96 13.51
CA LEU A 333 0.29 -16.46 12.27
C LEU A 333 1.29 -16.52 11.11
N ARG A 334 2.56 -16.15 11.34
CA ARG A 334 3.62 -16.29 10.31
C ARG A 334 3.79 -17.74 9.87
N MET A 335 3.83 -18.68 10.81
CA MET A 335 3.95 -20.11 10.50
C MET A 335 2.76 -20.65 9.69
N ASP A 336 1.54 -20.23 10.03
CA ASP A 336 0.33 -20.61 9.31
C ASP A 336 0.31 -20.01 7.90
N VAL A 337 0.67 -18.74 7.75
CA VAL A 337 0.76 -18.06 6.44
C VAL A 337 1.86 -18.69 5.57
N ALA A 338 3.05 -18.97 6.11
CA ALA A 338 4.11 -19.67 5.37
C ALA A 338 3.70 -21.09 4.96
N LYS A 339 2.86 -21.77 5.75
CA LYS A 339 2.27 -23.06 5.36
C LYS A 339 1.28 -22.89 4.21
N LYS A 340 0.42 -21.85 4.24
CA LYS A 340 -0.49 -21.53 3.13
C LYS A 340 0.29 -21.24 1.84
N VAL A 341 1.38 -20.48 1.91
CA VAL A 341 2.27 -20.19 0.76
C VAL A 341 2.88 -21.46 0.18
N ARG A 342 3.51 -22.32 1.00
CA ARG A 342 4.11 -23.59 0.53
C ARG A 342 3.12 -24.51 -0.17
N ASN A 343 1.86 -24.49 0.29
CA ASN A 343 0.76 -25.29 -0.23
C ASN A 343 -0.06 -24.57 -1.30
N LEU A 344 0.24 -23.30 -1.61
CA LEU A 344 -0.57 -22.42 -2.46
C LEU A 344 -2.07 -22.46 -2.11
N THR A 345 -2.38 -22.45 -0.80
CA THR A 345 -3.76 -22.61 -0.31
C THR A 345 -4.61 -21.42 -0.74
N PRO A 346 -5.64 -21.61 -1.59
CA PRO A 346 -6.45 -20.50 -2.08
C PRO A 346 -7.30 -19.89 -0.97
N LEU A 347 -7.42 -18.57 -1.01
CA LEU A 347 -8.44 -17.80 -0.31
C LEU A 347 -9.82 -18.17 -0.85
N THR A 348 -10.77 -18.37 0.07
CA THR A 348 -12.18 -18.58 -0.26
C THR A 348 -12.97 -17.29 -0.03
N GLY A 349 -14.01 -17.07 -0.84
CA GLY A 349 -14.82 -15.84 -0.73
C GLY A 349 -15.53 -15.69 0.62
N ASN A 350 -15.74 -16.77 1.36
CA ASN A 350 -16.35 -16.74 2.70
C ASN A 350 -15.39 -16.20 3.77
N GLU A 351 -14.10 -16.10 3.48
CA GLU A 351 -13.09 -15.53 4.38
C GLU A 351 -12.99 -14.00 4.27
N LEU A 352 -13.68 -13.35 3.32
CA LEU A 352 -13.56 -11.92 2.98
C LEU A 352 -14.71 -11.03 3.45
#